data_AF-A0A960R7T1-F1
#
_entry.id   AF-A0A960R7T1-F1
#
_cell.length_a   1.000
_cell.length_b   1.000
_cell.length_c   1.000
_cell.angle_alpha   90.00
_cell.angle_beta   90.00
_cell.angle_gamma   90.00
#
_symmetry.space_group_name_H-M   'P 1'
#
loop_
_entity.id
_entity.type
_entity.pdbx_description
1 polymer ?
#
loop_
_entity_poly.entity_id
_entity_poly.type
_entity_poly.pdbx_seq_one_letter_code
_entity_poly.pdbx_strand_id
1 'polypeptide(L)'
;QRSWRGAKPEDVPGNLMHAIAQALDPEGVRDVAGYVTSMELIPTQVTLKGGDPERGAEIFRERCMECHRYNGRGEPAFFSGQLIGLQDWYLVSQMKKFRDGKRGGHDADIYGNKMHRITEKMTDQSFLDISSHLAELAVKYAKEKPRQR
;
A
#
# COMPACT_ATOMS: atom_id res chain seq x y z
N GLN A 1 -12.28 -12.88 -7.89
CA GLN A 1 -11.70 -11.56 -8.28
C GLN A 1 -11.65 -11.43 -9.82
N ARG A 2 -11.60 -10.22 -10.39
CA ARG A 2 -11.54 -9.98 -11.86
C ARG A 2 -10.15 -10.13 -12.50
N SER A 3 -9.16 -10.64 -11.76
CA SER A 3 -7.77 -10.86 -12.22
C SER A 3 -7.01 -9.64 -12.75
N TRP A 4 -7.45 -8.42 -12.43
CA TRP A 4 -6.71 -7.20 -12.80
C TRP A 4 -5.42 -6.98 -11.98
N ARG A 5 -5.30 -7.65 -10.83
CA ARG A 5 -4.15 -7.54 -9.92
C ARG A 5 -3.60 -8.92 -9.58
N GLY A 6 -2.27 -9.01 -9.55
CA GLY A 6 -1.55 -10.23 -9.14
C GLY A 6 -1.61 -11.39 -10.13
N ALA A 7 -2.25 -11.24 -11.29
CA ALA A 7 -2.38 -12.32 -12.28
C ALA A 7 -1.33 -12.26 -13.41
N LYS A 8 -0.43 -11.26 -13.40
CA LYS A 8 0.61 -11.12 -14.42
C LYS A 8 1.73 -12.13 -14.17
N PRO A 9 2.20 -12.91 -15.15
CA PRO A 9 3.24 -13.93 -14.95
C PRO A 9 4.52 -13.40 -14.27
N GLU A 10 4.87 -12.14 -14.53
CA GLU A 10 6.09 -11.50 -13.99
C GLU A 10 5.93 -11.05 -12.53
N ASP A 11 4.71 -11.09 -11.97
CA ASP A 11 4.42 -10.84 -10.55
C ASP A 11 4.28 -12.15 -9.79
N VAL A 12 5.36 -12.95 -9.72
CA VAL A 12 5.34 -14.27 -9.06
C VAL A 12 4.75 -14.21 -7.63
N PRO A 13 5.15 -13.29 -6.74
CA PRO A 13 4.52 -13.18 -5.42
C PRO A 13 3.03 -12.77 -5.50
N GLY A 14 2.67 -11.94 -6.48
CA GLY A 14 1.28 -11.60 -6.75
C GLY A 14 0.44 -12.79 -7.18
N ASN A 15 0.98 -13.69 -8.01
CA ASN A 15 0.27 -14.88 -8.49
C ASN A 15 -0.03 -15.87 -7.37
N LEU A 16 0.89 -16.03 -6.42
CA LEU A 16 0.65 -16.85 -5.23
C LEU A 16 -0.56 -16.33 -4.46
N MET A 17 -0.61 -15.02 -4.19
CA MET A 17 -1.75 -14.41 -3.51
C MET A 17 -3.01 -14.39 -4.38
N HIS A 18 -2.87 -14.33 -5.71
CA HIS A 18 -4.00 -14.41 -6.64
C HIS A 18 -4.74 -15.73 -6.51
N ALA A 19 -4.02 -16.86 -6.48
CA ALA A 19 -4.62 -18.18 -6.33
C ALA A 19 -5.38 -18.32 -5.01
N ILE A 20 -4.79 -17.91 -3.89
CA ILE A 20 -5.45 -17.90 -2.57
C ILE A 20 -6.69 -17.02 -2.58
N ALA A 21 -6.61 -15.82 -3.17
CA ALA A 21 -7.74 -14.89 -3.24
C ALA A 21 -8.89 -15.38 -4.12
N GLN A 22 -8.64 -16.23 -5.13
CA GLN A 22 -9.69 -16.82 -5.97
C GLN A 22 -10.42 -17.98 -5.26
N ALA A 23 -9.80 -18.59 -4.26
CA ALA A 23 -10.41 -19.66 -3.47
C ALA A 23 -11.43 -19.14 -2.43
N LEU A 24 -11.44 -17.83 -2.15
CA LEU A 24 -12.37 -17.21 -1.21
C LEU A 24 -13.67 -16.80 -1.90
N ASP A 25 -14.79 -17.14 -1.29
CA ASP A 25 -16.10 -16.61 -1.66
C ASP A 25 -16.35 -15.22 -0.99
N PRO A 26 -17.48 -14.55 -1.26
CA PRO A 26 -17.76 -13.24 -0.66
C PRO A 26 -17.89 -13.24 0.86
N GLU A 27 -18.21 -14.37 1.49
CA GLU A 27 -18.26 -14.48 2.96
C GLU A 27 -16.85 -14.63 3.53
N GLY A 28 -16.04 -15.53 2.99
CA GLY A 28 -14.63 -15.69 3.38
C GLY A 28 -13.82 -14.40 3.20
N VAL A 29 -14.09 -13.61 2.16
CA VAL A 29 -13.48 -12.28 2.02
C VAL A 29 -13.87 -11.33 3.17
N ARG A 30 -15.15 -11.33 3.58
CA ARG A 30 -15.63 -10.51 4.70
C ARG A 30 -15.02 -10.95 6.03
N ASP A 31 -14.92 -12.25 6.26
CA ASP A 31 -14.38 -12.83 7.49
C ASP A 31 -12.88 -12.53 7.65
N VAL A 32 -12.09 -12.78 6.60
CA VAL A 32 -10.66 -12.46 6.60
C VAL A 32 -10.44 -10.95 6.76
N ALA A 33 -11.24 -10.12 6.08
CA ALA A 33 -11.15 -8.67 6.25
C ALA A 33 -11.49 -8.24 7.68
N GLY A 34 -12.55 -8.80 8.27
CA GLY A 34 -12.94 -8.55 9.66
C GLY A 34 -11.81 -8.91 10.63
N TYR A 35 -11.28 -10.13 10.51
CA TYR A 35 -10.18 -10.61 11.33
C TYR A 35 -8.93 -9.71 11.23
N VAL A 36 -8.47 -9.40 10.01
CA VAL A 36 -7.29 -8.54 9.81
C VAL A 36 -7.50 -7.14 10.36
N THR A 37 -8.71 -6.56 10.23
CA THR A 37 -9.00 -5.22 10.80
C THR A 37 -9.09 -5.20 12.32
N SER A 38 -9.29 -6.36 12.95
CA SER A 38 -9.29 -6.49 14.42
C SER A 38 -7.89 -6.58 15.02
N MET A 39 -6.86 -6.82 14.20
CA MET A 39 -5.49 -6.92 14.66
C MET A 39 -4.93 -5.58 15.12
N GLU A 40 -4.02 -5.64 16.10
CA GLU A 40 -3.24 -4.48 16.51
C GLU A 40 -2.24 -4.08 15.44
N LEU A 41 -2.11 -2.77 15.20
CA LEU A 41 -1.09 -2.22 14.31
C LEU A 41 0.25 -2.21 15.04
N ILE A 42 1.18 -3.04 14.57
CA ILE A 42 2.55 -3.07 15.06
C ILE A 42 3.42 -2.20 14.14
N PRO A 43 4.11 -1.16 14.67
CA PRO A 43 5.08 -0.41 13.89
C PRO A 43 6.13 -1.33 13.27
N THR A 44 6.36 -1.17 11.98
CA THR A 44 7.36 -1.94 11.25
C THR A 44 8.75 -1.35 11.43
N GLN A 45 9.76 -2.20 11.45
CA GLN A 45 11.15 -1.78 11.46
C GLN A 45 11.61 -1.46 10.04
N VAL A 46 12.48 -0.46 9.91
CA VAL A 46 13.16 -0.16 8.64
C VAL A 46 14.28 -1.17 8.43
N THR A 47 14.25 -1.87 7.29
CA THR A 47 15.21 -2.91 6.90
C THR A 47 16.02 -2.52 5.66
N LEU A 48 15.46 -1.66 4.80
CA LEU A 48 16.11 -1.11 3.62
C LEU A 48 17.00 0.09 4.00
N LYS A 49 18.12 0.24 3.30
CA LYS A 49 19.09 1.32 3.54
C LYS A 49 18.93 2.45 2.52
N GLY A 50 19.38 3.63 2.91
CA GLY A 50 19.53 4.79 2.01
C GLY A 50 18.27 5.63 1.81
N GLY A 51 17.16 5.33 2.49
CA GLY A 51 15.98 6.19 2.48
C GLY A 51 16.11 7.36 3.45
N ASP A 52 15.69 8.55 3.02
CA ASP A 52 15.66 9.78 3.79
C ASP A 52 14.20 10.13 4.17
N PRO A 53 13.85 10.08 5.46
CA PRO A 53 12.48 10.33 5.91
C PRO A 53 12.03 11.79 5.74
N GLU A 54 12.94 12.76 5.70
CA GLU A 54 12.58 14.18 5.52
C GLU A 54 12.14 14.44 4.08
N ARG A 55 12.92 13.96 3.10
CA ARG A 55 12.48 13.96 1.68
C ARG A 55 11.22 13.13 1.48
N GLY A 56 11.12 11.99 2.18
CA GLY A 56 9.93 11.14 2.18
C GLY A 56 8.68 11.89 2.64
N ALA A 57 8.80 12.71 3.68
CA ALA A 57 7.70 13.53 4.21
C ALA A 57 7.22 14.59 3.20
N GLU A 58 8.14 15.20 2.46
CA GLU A 58 7.80 16.15 1.39
C GLU A 58 7.01 15.49 0.27
N ILE A 59 7.53 14.38 -0.27
CA ILE A 59 6.86 13.63 -1.33
C ILE A 59 5.49 13.12 -0.86
N PHE A 60 5.42 12.60 0.37
CA PHE A 60 4.18 12.10 0.96
C PHE A 60 3.11 13.20 1.05
N ARG A 61 3.51 14.40 1.48
CA ARG A 61 2.62 15.57 1.58
C ARG A 61 2.03 15.97 0.24
N GLU A 62 2.87 15.99 -0.80
CA GLU A 62 2.46 16.46 -2.13
C GLU A 62 1.66 15.41 -2.93
N ARG A 63 1.95 14.12 -2.73
CA ARG A 63 1.49 13.06 -3.65
C ARG A 63 0.60 12.01 -3.00
N CYS A 64 0.66 11.86 -1.68
CA CYS A 64 0.04 10.71 -1.00
C CYS A 64 -1.06 11.14 -0.01
N MET A 65 -0.88 12.26 0.70
CA MET A 65 -1.72 12.67 1.82
C MET A 65 -3.20 12.91 1.47
N GLU A 66 -3.51 13.34 0.25
CA GLU A 66 -4.88 13.57 -0.19
C GLU A 66 -5.75 12.32 0.02
N CYS A 67 -5.21 11.16 -0.35
CA CYS A 67 -5.87 9.87 -0.34
C CYS A 67 -5.52 9.03 0.90
N HIS A 68 -4.25 9.02 1.31
CA HIS A 68 -3.76 8.17 2.40
C HIS A 68 -3.76 8.84 3.77
N ARG A 69 -4.14 10.13 3.82
CA ARG A 69 -4.20 10.98 5.02
C ARG A 69 -2.83 11.26 5.64
N TYR A 70 -2.78 12.27 6.51
CA TYR A 70 -1.56 12.71 7.18
C TYR A 70 -0.91 11.63 8.05
N ASN A 71 -1.68 10.64 8.49
CA ASN A 71 -1.22 9.53 9.33
C ASN A 71 -0.98 8.23 8.54
N GLY A 72 -1.11 8.24 7.22
CA GLY A 72 -0.92 7.06 6.38
C GLY A 72 -1.92 5.93 6.66
N ARG A 73 -3.04 6.21 7.34
CA ARG A 73 -4.06 5.21 7.68
C ARG A 73 -5.06 4.94 6.56
N GLY A 74 -4.98 5.68 5.46
CA GLY A 74 -5.93 5.55 4.37
C GLY A 74 -7.24 6.28 4.62
N GLU A 75 -8.12 6.20 3.62
CA GLU A 75 -9.45 6.79 3.64
C GLU A 75 -10.40 5.91 2.82
N PRO A 76 -11.40 5.26 3.46
CA PRO A 76 -12.40 4.47 2.75
C PRO A 76 -13.14 5.23 1.65
N ALA A 77 -13.44 6.52 1.86
CA ALA A 77 -14.11 7.35 0.85
C ALA A 77 -13.28 7.49 -0.45
N PHE A 78 -11.96 7.33 -0.36
CA PHE A 78 -11.06 7.34 -1.52
C PHE A 78 -10.59 5.95 -1.95
N PHE A 79 -11.16 4.87 -1.38
CA PHE A 79 -10.73 3.49 -1.62
C PHE A 79 -9.22 3.29 -1.38
N SER A 80 -8.68 4.07 -0.45
CA SER A 80 -7.25 4.12 -0.15
C SER A 80 -6.96 3.36 1.13
N GLY A 81 -6.14 2.31 1.01
CA GLY A 81 -5.77 1.47 2.13
C GLY A 81 -4.76 2.14 3.07
N GLN A 82 -4.63 1.55 4.26
CA GLN A 82 -3.59 1.88 5.22
C GLN A 82 -2.20 1.53 4.65
N LEU A 83 -1.25 2.45 4.83
CA LEU A 83 0.15 2.31 4.43
C LEU A 83 1.07 2.00 5.61
N ILE A 84 0.76 2.52 6.81
CA ILE A 84 1.54 2.27 8.02
C ILE A 84 1.32 0.84 8.55
N GLY A 85 2.37 0.25 9.14
CA GLY A 85 2.34 -1.16 9.57
C GLY A 85 2.69 -2.16 8.47
N LEU A 86 2.94 -1.70 7.24
CA LEU A 86 3.47 -2.51 6.15
C LEU A 86 5.00 -2.44 6.13
N GLN A 87 5.65 -3.57 5.87
CA GLN A 87 7.11 -3.63 5.80
C GLN A 87 7.63 -2.77 4.64
N ASP A 88 8.76 -2.11 4.85
CA ASP A 88 9.37 -1.18 3.88
C ASP A 88 9.69 -1.84 2.54
N TRP A 89 10.26 -3.05 2.54
CA TRP A 89 10.49 -3.84 1.33
C TRP A 89 9.20 -4.12 0.55
N TYR A 90 8.09 -4.31 1.26
CA TYR A 90 6.79 -4.55 0.64
C TYR A 90 6.28 -3.24 0.02
N LEU A 91 6.32 -2.14 0.76
CA LEU A 91 5.92 -0.81 0.26
C LEU A 91 6.68 -0.43 -1.01
N VAL A 92 8.01 -0.56 -0.99
CA VAL A 92 8.87 -0.30 -2.17
C VAL A 92 8.50 -1.22 -3.33
N SER A 93 8.29 -2.52 -3.07
CA SER A 93 7.87 -3.47 -4.11
C SER A 93 6.52 -3.09 -4.72
N GLN A 94 5.53 -2.71 -3.91
CA GLN A 94 4.22 -2.31 -4.40
C GLN A 94 4.27 -1.02 -5.22
N MET A 95 5.02 -0.01 -4.78
CA MET A 95 5.19 1.23 -5.52
C MET A 95 5.88 1.01 -6.88
N LYS A 96 6.89 0.13 -6.95
CA LYS A 96 7.49 -0.30 -8.22
C LYS A 96 6.48 -1.00 -9.12
N LYS A 97 5.66 -1.91 -8.59
CA LYS A 97 4.61 -2.58 -9.37
C LYS A 97 3.56 -1.61 -9.90
N PHE A 98 3.20 -0.59 -9.12
CA PHE A 98 2.33 0.47 -9.59
C PHE A 98 3.00 1.29 -10.69
N ARG A 99 4.23 1.76 -10.49
CA ARG A 99 4.98 2.52 -11.51
C ARG A 99 5.06 1.77 -12.84
N ASP A 100 5.41 0.49 -12.78
CA ASP A 100 5.61 -0.35 -13.96
C ASP A 100 4.29 -0.89 -14.55
N GLY A 101 3.14 -0.48 -14.00
CA GLY A 101 1.81 -0.93 -14.44
C GLY A 101 1.52 -2.42 -14.19
N LYS A 102 2.38 -3.14 -13.46
CA LYS A 102 2.15 -4.53 -13.03
C LYS A 102 0.95 -4.62 -12.08
N ARG A 103 0.74 -3.56 -11.30
CA ARG A 103 -0.45 -3.31 -10.48
C ARG A 103 -1.08 -2.00 -10.94
N GLY A 104 -2.39 -1.96 -11.15
CA GLY A 104 -3.08 -0.72 -11.55
C GLY A 104 -2.94 -0.31 -13.01
N GLY A 105 -2.23 -1.06 -13.85
CA GLY A 105 -2.11 -0.78 -15.29
C GLY A 105 -3.26 -1.28 -16.15
N HIS A 106 -4.26 -1.95 -15.59
CA HIS A 106 -5.45 -2.39 -16.33
C HIS A 106 -6.49 -1.26 -16.36
N ASP A 107 -7.04 -0.92 -17.53
CA ASP A 107 -7.93 0.25 -17.70
C ASP A 107 -9.15 0.24 -16.78
N ALA A 108 -9.73 -0.93 -16.56
CA ALA A 108 -10.86 -1.10 -15.66
C ALA A 108 -10.49 -1.06 -14.14
N ASP A 109 -9.21 -1.14 -13.76
CA ASP A 109 -8.76 -1.01 -12.37
C ASP A 109 -8.62 0.49 -11.99
N ILE A 110 -9.74 1.20 -11.96
CA ILE A 110 -9.81 2.66 -11.76
C ILE A 110 -9.01 3.09 -10.52
N TYR A 111 -9.13 2.37 -9.40
CA TYR A 111 -8.42 2.70 -8.17
C TYR A 111 -6.93 2.36 -8.23
N GLY A 112 -6.56 1.26 -8.89
CA GLY A 112 -5.16 0.92 -9.09
C GLY A 112 -4.46 1.89 -10.04
N ASN A 113 -5.18 2.34 -11.08
CA ASN A 113 -4.68 3.29 -12.07
C ASN A 113 -4.32 4.64 -11.43
N LYS A 114 -5.07 5.10 -10.42
CA LYS A 114 -4.68 6.28 -9.63
C LYS A 114 -3.26 6.14 -9.07
N MET A 115 -2.95 5.00 -8.44
CA MET A 115 -1.61 4.76 -7.90
C MET A 115 -0.55 4.59 -8.99
N HIS A 116 -0.89 3.97 -10.12
CA HIS A 116 0.01 3.91 -11.28
C HIS A 116 0.41 5.32 -11.72
N ARG A 117 -0.55 6.23 -11.94
CA ARG A 117 -0.30 7.61 -12.36
C ARG A 117 0.49 8.43 -11.33
N ILE A 118 0.24 8.22 -10.02
CA ILE A 118 1.01 8.90 -8.97
C ILE A 118 2.48 8.46 -8.97
N THR A 119 2.74 7.18 -9.25
CA THR A 119 4.09 6.58 -9.14
C THR A 119 4.86 6.55 -10.45
N GLU A 120 4.23 6.77 -11.61
CA GLU A 120 4.82 6.61 -12.95
C GLU A 120 6.12 7.40 -13.15
N LYS A 121 6.26 8.57 -12.50
CA LYS A 121 7.44 9.46 -12.59
C LYS A 121 8.36 9.39 -11.38
N MET A 122 8.09 8.51 -10.43
CA MET A 122 8.87 8.38 -9.21
C MET A 122 10.08 7.45 -9.39
N THR A 123 11.16 7.77 -8.69
CA THR A 123 12.40 6.98 -8.72
C THR A 123 12.43 5.93 -7.62
N ASP A 124 13.35 4.97 -7.74
CA ASP A 124 13.61 4.01 -6.66
C ASP A 124 14.00 4.71 -5.35
N GLN A 125 14.76 5.82 -5.43
CA GLN A 125 15.09 6.64 -4.27
C GLN A 125 13.86 7.27 -3.64
N SER A 126 12.91 7.77 -4.45
CA SER A 126 11.65 8.31 -3.93
C SER A 126 10.89 7.26 -3.11
N PHE A 127 10.89 6.00 -3.56
CA PHE A 127 10.22 4.91 -2.86
C PHE A 127 10.91 4.55 -1.54
N LEU A 128 12.24 4.58 -1.49
CA LEU A 128 12.99 4.40 -0.24
C LEU A 128 12.66 5.51 0.75
N ASP A 129 12.72 6.77 0.30
CA ASP A 129 12.43 7.96 1.11
C ASP A 129 10.99 7.90 1.68
N ILE A 130 9.98 7.62 0.84
CA ILE A 130 8.58 7.44 1.27
C ILE A 130 8.46 6.30 2.29
N SER A 131 9.12 5.17 2.06
CA SER A 131 9.03 4.02 2.97
C SER A 131 9.66 4.29 4.34
N SER A 132 10.78 5.02 4.39
CA SER A 132 11.39 5.48 5.63
C SER A 132 10.46 6.40 6.41
N HIS A 133 9.82 7.37 5.73
CA HIS A 133 8.86 8.25 6.37
C HIS A 133 7.63 7.51 6.91
N LEU A 134 7.09 6.55 6.15
CA LEU A 134 5.95 5.73 6.59
C LEU A 134 6.26 4.91 7.85
N ALA A 135 7.51 4.48 8.05
CA ALA A 135 7.91 3.81 9.29
C ALA A 135 7.84 4.77 10.50
N GLU A 136 8.23 6.04 10.35
CA GLU A 136 8.08 7.05 11.40
C GLU A 136 6.61 7.35 11.71
N LEU A 137 5.77 7.46 10.67
CA LEU A 137 4.32 7.62 10.83
C LEU A 137 3.72 6.42 11.59
N ALA A 138 4.20 5.21 11.33
CA ALA A 138 3.75 4.02 12.04
C ALA A 138 4.06 4.11 13.54
N VAL A 139 5.28 4.51 13.93
CA VAL A 139 5.64 4.74 15.34
C VAL A 139 4.75 5.82 15.96
N LYS A 140 4.52 6.92 15.26
CA LYS A 140 3.76 8.06 15.75
C LYS A 140 2.26 7.77 15.93
N TYR A 141 1.66 7.02 15.01
CA TYR A 141 0.20 6.87 14.90
C TYR A 141 -0.33 5.44 15.11
N ALA A 142 0.51 4.48 15.53
CA ALA A 142 0.08 3.09 15.78
C ALA A 142 -1.09 2.99 16.77
N LYS A 143 -1.06 3.82 17.82
CA LYS A 143 -2.07 3.81 18.89
C LYS A 143 -3.36 4.57 18.54
N GLU A 144 -3.41 5.27 17.40
CA GLU A 144 -4.65 5.88 16.95
C GLU A 144 -5.68 4.79 16.61
N LYS A 145 -6.89 4.92 17.16
CA LYS A 145 -7.97 3.99 16.82
C LYS A 145 -8.33 4.16 15.34
N PRO A 146 -8.57 3.06 14.59
CA PRO A 146 -9.18 3.15 13.27
C PRO A 146 -10.46 3.97 13.36
N ARG A 147 -10.72 4.87 12.41
CA ARG A 147 -12.03 5.54 12.34
C ARG A 147 -13.08 4.45 12.15
N GLN A 148 -14.07 4.42 13.04
CA GLN A 148 -15.20 3.51 12.93
C GLN A 148 -15.96 3.81 11.63
N ARG A 149 -16.38 2.74 10.96
CA ARG A 149 -17.17 2.78 9.72
C ARG A 149 -18.58 3.27 9.98
#